data_AF-A0AA95L835-F1
#
_entry.id   AF-A0AA95L835-F1
#
_cell.length_a   1.000
_cell.length_b   1.000
_cell.length_c   1.000
_cell.angle_alpha   90.00
_cell.angle_beta   90.00
_cell.angle_gamma   90.00
#
_symmetry.space_group_name_H-M   'P 1'
#
loop_
_entity.id
_entity.type
_entity.pdbx_description
1 polymer ?
#
loop_
_entity_poly.entity_id
_entity_poly.type
_entity_poly.pdbx_seq_one_letter_code
_entity_poly.pdbx_strand_id
1 'polypeptide(L)'
;MSRIVIMEVAMKEELPDLYDIYFGGKVLLQYEEEIPCIVVGTTSKMGKDTAIELLRGCEQFKAYHKYLFGIEVKSFVTDDKQFKKVNNWLRHFHPNGIYR
;
A
#
# COMPACT_ATOMS: atom_id res chain seq x y z
N MET A 1 -6.60 14.86 9.56
CA MET A 1 -5.37 14.44 8.85
C MET A 1 -5.48 12.94 8.64
N SER A 2 -5.36 12.45 7.40
CA SER A 2 -5.52 11.03 7.08
C SER A 2 -4.34 10.20 7.61
N ARG A 3 -4.55 8.91 7.91
CA ARG A 3 -3.50 8.01 8.43
C ARG A 3 -2.36 7.86 7.41
N ILE A 4 -2.68 7.89 6.12
CA ILE A 4 -1.67 7.82 5.05
C ILE A 4 -0.74 9.04 5.04
N VAL A 5 -1.24 10.22 5.38
CA VAL A 5 -0.42 11.44 5.48
C VAL A 5 0.49 11.38 6.71
N ILE A 6 -0.03 10.89 7.85
CA ILE A 6 0.79 10.67 9.04
C ILE A 6 1.91 9.66 8.73
N MET A 7 1.58 8.59 8.02
CA MET A 7 2.55 7.61 7.56
C MET A 7 3.61 8.20 6.64
N GLU A 8 3.21 9.00 5.66
CA GLU A 8 4.14 9.64 4.72
C GLU A 8 5.16 10.49 5.47
N VAL A 9 4.69 11.33 6.41
CA VAL A 9 5.56 12.20 7.22
C VAL A 9 6.48 11.38 8.12
N ALA A 10 5.93 10.42 8.87
CA ALA A 10 6.70 9.61 9.80
C ALA A 10 7.75 8.75 9.08
N MET A 11 7.40 8.13 7.94
CA MET A 11 8.35 7.36 7.15
C MET A 11 9.44 8.24 6.54
N LYS A 12 9.12 9.48 6.14
CA LYS A 12 10.13 10.41 5.63
C LYS A 12 11.20 10.75 6.67
N GLU A 13 10.80 10.85 7.93
CA GLU A 13 11.69 11.21 9.04
C GLU A 13 12.45 9.99 9.60
N GLU A 14 11.77 8.85 9.76
CA GLU A 14 12.31 7.69 10.48
C GLU A 14 12.78 6.55 9.58
N LEU A 15 12.20 6.39 8.39
CA LEU A 15 12.40 5.24 7.49
C LEU A 15 12.55 5.68 6.02
N PRO A 16 13.59 6.46 5.68
CA PRO A 16 13.73 7.10 4.36
C PRO A 16 13.76 6.10 3.20
N ASP A 17 14.34 4.91 3.40
CA ASP A 17 14.34 3.84 2.38
C ASP A 17 12.93 3.34 2.07
N LEU A 18 12.09 3.21 3.10
CA LEU A 18 10.71 2.79 2.96
C LEU A 18 9.86 3.91 2.34
N TYR A 19 10.10 5.15 2.75
CA TYR A 19 9.48 6.33 2.13
C TYR A 19 9.74 6.38 0.62
N ASP A 20 10.98 6.20 0.19
CA ASP A 20 11.34 6.26 -1.24
C ASP A 20 10.65 5.16 -2.07
N ILE A 21 10.39 3.99 -1.48
CA ILE A 21 9.65 2.92 -2.13
C ILE A 21 8.18 3.30 -2.32
N TYR A 22 7.50 3.69 -1.24
CA TYR A 22 6.03 3.84 -1.22
C TYR A 22 5.53 5.22 -1.64
N PHE A 23 6.30 6.26 -1.34
CA PHE A 23 5.96 7.67 -1.59
C PHE A 23 6.92 8.35 -2.56
N GLY A 24 8.08 7.76 -2.88
CA GLY A 24 9.04 8.26 -3.87
C GLY A 24 8.65 8.03 -5.34
N GLY A 25 7.45 7.54 -5.62
CA GLY A 25 6.94 7.33 -6.98
C GLY A 25 7.48 6.08 -7.69
N LYS A 26 8.17 5.19 -6.97
CA LYS A 26 8.60 3.88 -7.49
C LYS A 26 7.41 2.96 -7.73
N VAL A 27 6.42 3.00 -6.83
CA VAL A 27 5.17 2.23 -6.90
C VAL A 27 3.96 3.14 -7.12
N LEU A 28 2.84 2.54 -7.52
CA LEU A 28 1.52 3.14 -7.36
C LEU A 28 0.98 2.72 -5.99
N LEU A 29 0.47 3.66 -5.20
CA LEU A 29 -0.03 3.38 -3.85
C LEU A 29 -1.49 3.85 -3.75
N GLN A 30 -2.36 2.94 -3.31
CA GLN A 30 -3.70 3.25 -2.84
C GLN A 30 -3.80 2.83 -1.39
N TYR A 31 -4.43 3.67 -0.57
CA TYR A 31 -4.75 3.35 0.81
C TYR A 31 -6.24 3.55 1.06
N GLU A 32 -6.87 2.54 1.65
CA GLU A 32 -8.28 2.58 2.05
C GLU A 32 -8.36 2.70 3.58
N GLU A 33 -9.04 3.74 4.07
CA GLU A 33 -9.13 4.03 5.52
C GLU A 33 -10.24 3.26 6.24
N GLU A 34 -11.36 3.01 5.54
CA GLU A 34 -12.56 2.37 6.09
C GLU A 34 -12.34 0.88 6.39
N ILE A 35 -11.73 0.16 5.45
CA ILE A 35 -11.05 -1.11 5.71
C ILE A 35 -9.58 -0.84 5.52
N PRO A 36 -8.77 -0.83 6.60
CA PRO A 36 -7.33 -0.60 6.51
C PRO A 36 -6.68 -1.59 5.54
N CYS A 37 -6.41 -1.13 4.32
CA CYS A 37 -5.68 -1.88 3.33
C CYS A 37 -4.85 -0.98 2.43
N ILE A 38 -3.73 -1.52 1.96
CA ILE A 38 -2.92 -0.93 0.91
C ILE A 38 -3.03 -1.77 -0.34
N VAL A 39 -3.10 -1.08 -1.48
CA VAL A 39 -2.89 -1.69 -2.79
C VAL A 39 -1.66 -1.04 -3.38
N VAL A 40 -0.73 -1.87 -3.80
CA VAL A 40 0.54 -1.44 -4.39
C VAL A 40 0.59 -1.93 -5.83
N GLY A 41 0.58 -1.00 -6.78
CA GLY A 41 0.78 -1.28 -8.18
C GLY A 41 2.26 -1.25 -8.52
N THR A 42 2.77 -2.32 -9.13
CA THR A 42 4.09 -2.28 -9.76
C THR A 42 4.07 -1.28 -10.92
N THR A 43 5.21 -0.70 -11.26
CA THR A 43 5.32 0.15 -12.47
C THR A 43 5.98 -0.65 -13.58
N SER A 44 5.75 -0.28 -14.85
CA SER A 44 6.37 -0.93 -16.02
C SER A 44 7.90 -0.88 -16.03
N LYS A 45 8.50 -0.07 -15.15
CA LYS A 45 9.95 0.03 -14.92
C LYS A 45 10.47 -0.98 -13.89
N MET A 46 9.59 -1.68 -13.16
CA MET A 46 9.99 -2.72 -12.21
C MET A 46 10.21 -4.06 -12.90
N GLY A 47 11.31 -4.72 -12.57
CA GLY A 47 11.56 -6.11 -12.95
C GLY A 47 10.65 -7.07 -12.19
N LYS A 48 10.50 -8.30 -12.72
CA LYS A 48 9.67 -9.35 -12.12
C LYS A 48 10.13 -9.73 -10.70
N ASP A 49 11.44 -9.70 -10.46
CA ASP A 49 12.03 -9.98 -9.14
C ASP A 49 11.74 -8.86 -8.14
N THR A 50 11.79 -7.60 -8.59
CA THR A 50 11.42 -6.42 -7.78
C THR A 50 9.95 -6.48 -7.35
N ALA A 51 9.05 -6.97 -8.20
CA ALA A 51 7.64 -7.16 -7.84
C ALA A 51 7.43 -8.23 -6.74
N ILE A 52 8.24 -9.29 -6.75
CA ILE A 52 8.22 -10.34 -5.73
C ILE A 52 8.80 -9.82 -4.40
N GLU A 53 9.86 -9.02 -4.48
CA GLU A 53 10.40 -8.33 -3.30
C GLU A 53 9.41 -7.31 -2.74
N LEU A 54 8.63 -6.64 -3.59
CA LEU A 54 7.57 -5.71 -3.18
C LEU A 54 6.48 -6.40 -2.35
N LEU A 55 6.09 -7.62 -2.76
CA LEU A 55 5.17 -8.48 -1.99
C LEU A 55 5.70 -8.77 -0.57
N ARG A 56 7.01 -8.99 -0.43
CA ARG A 56 7.66 -9.16 0.88
C ARG A 56 7.84 -7.84 1.63
N GLY A 57 8.13 -6.76 0.92
CA GLY A 57 8.32 -5.40 1.44
C GLY A 57 7.05 -4.77 1.99
N CYS A 58 5.87 -5.24 1.57
CA CYS A 58 4.59 -4.84 2.15
C CYS A 58 4.50 -5.16 3.65
N GLU A 59 5.25 -6.16 4.14
CA GLU A 59 5.29 -6.49 5.57
C GLU A 59 5.90 -5.36 6.41
N GLN A 60 6.90 -4.64 5.90
CA GLN A 60 7.49 -3.50 6.61
C GLN A 60 6.48 -2.35 6.75
N PHE A 61 5.74 -2.07 5.68
CA PHE A 61 4.65 -1.08 5.72
C PHE A 61 3.59 -1.49 6.74
N LYS A 62 3.14 -2.75 6.70
CA LYS A 62 2.13 -3.29 7.63
C LYS A 62 2.60 -3.19 9.08
N ALA A 63 3.84 -3.59 9.35
CA ALA A 63 4.43 -3.54 10.69
C ALA A 63 4.48 -2.09 11.20
N TYR A 64 4.91 -1.15 10.35
CA TYR A 64 5.00 0.26 10.74
C TYR A 64 3.62 0.92 10.91
N HIS A 65 2.65 0.59 10.06
CA HIS A 65 1.27 1.02 10.25
C HIS A 65 0.69 0.51 11.59
N LYS A 66 0.93 -0.77 11.92
CA LYS A 66 0.52 -1.34 13.22
C LYS A 66 1.23 -0.65 14.38
N TYR A 67 2.51 -0.31 14.24
CA TYR A 67 3.27 0.43 15.25
C TYR A 67 2.67 1.82 15.51
N LEU A 68 2.36 2.59 14.45
CA LEU A 68 1.83 3.95 14.59
C LEU A 68 0.38 4.02 15.08
N PHE A 69 -0.47 3.08 14.65
CA PHE A 69 -1.92 3.19 14.86
C PHE A 69 -2.54 2.05 15.66
N GLY A 70 -1.78 1.00 15.99
CA GLY A 70 -2.31 -0.22 16.62
C GLY A 70 -3.23 -1.04 15.71
N ILE A 71 -3.27 -0.73 14.41
CA ILE A 71 -4.21 -1.30 13.43
C ILE A 71 -3.43 -2.14 12.43
N GLU A 72 -3.87 -3.38 12.20
CA GLU A 72 -3.37 -4.21 11.13
C GLU A 72 -3.99 -3.81 9.78
N VAL A 73 -3.13 -3.62 8.77
CA VAL A 73 -3.54 -3.39 7.39
C VAL A 73 -3.33 -4.64 6.56
N LYS A 74 -4.25 -4.89 5.63
CA LYS A 74 -4.05 -5.87 4.55
C LYS A 74 -3.23 -5.23 3.44
N SER A 75 -2.45 -6.03 2.72
CA SER A 75 -1.69 -5.57 1.56
C SER A 75 -2.01 -6.39 0.33
N PHE A 76 -2.20 -5.72 -0.79
CA PHE A 76 -2.43 -6.34 -2.09
C PHE A 76 -1.44 -5.77 -3.10
N VAL A 77 -0.88 -6.64 -3.94
CA VAL A 77 0.04 -6.23 -5.01
C VAL A 77 -0.57 -6.57 -6.35
N THR A 78 -0.48 -5.65 -7.30
CA THR A 78 -1.03 -5.81 -8.65
C THR A 78 -0.14 -5.11 -9.69
N ASP A 79 -0.40 -5.34 -10.96
CA ASP A 79 0.31 -4.67 -12.06
C ASP A 79 -0.26 -3.26 -12.35
N ASP A 80 0.51 -2.39 -13.02
CA ASP A 80 0.09 -1.01 -13.31
C ASP A 80 -1.21 -0.93 -14.13
N LYS A 81 -1.45 -1.90 -15.03
CA LYS A 81 -2.63 -1.95 -15.89
C LYS A 81 -3.88 -2.25 -15.09
N GLN A 82 -3.84 -3.23 -14.20
CA GLN A 82 -4.93 -3.54 -13.28
C GLN A 82 -5.10 -2.41 -12.27
N PHE A 83 -3.99 -1.86 -11.77
CA PHE A 83 -4.03 -0.80 -10.78
C PHE A 83 -4.88 0.39 -11.27
N LYS A 84 -4.65 0.83 -12.50
CA LYS A 84 -5.34 1.97 -13.11
C LYS A 84 -6.77 1.67 -13.57
N LYS A 85 -7.15 0.39 -13.70
CA LYS A 85 -8.50 -0.01 -14.14
C LYS A 85 -9.51 -0.06 -12.99
N VAL A 86 -9.04 -0.27 -11.76
CA VAL A 86 -9.92 -0.41 -10.60
C VAL A 86 -10.17 0.97 -9.99
N ASN A 87 -11.39 1.47 -10.18
CA ASN A 87 -11.81 2.76 -9.63
C ASN A 87 -12.19 2.70 -8.14
N ASN A 88 -12.44 1.49 -7.61
CA ASN A 88 -12.82 1.28 -6.21
C ASN A 88 -12.30 -0.08 -5.75
N TRP A 89 -11.20 -0.05 -5.00
CA TRP A 89 -10.51 -1.25 -4.51
C TRP A 89 -11.27 -1.98 -3.42
N LEU A 90 -11.97 -1.22 -2.58
CA LEU A 90 -12.86 -1.74 -1.56
C LEU A 90 -13.93 -2.68 -2.19
N ARG A 91 -14.62 -2.22 -3.23
CA ARG A 91 -15.59 -3.03 -3.99
C ARG A 91 -14.93 -4.16 -4.78
N HIS A 92 -13.70 -3.97 -5.24
CA HIS A 92 -12.96 -5.01 -5.96
C HIS A 92 -12.65 -6.22 -5.07
N PHE A 93 -12.16 -5.99 -3.85
CA PHE A 93 -11.88 -7.07 -2.90
C PHE A 93 -13.13 -7.56 -2.16
N HIS A 94 -14.17 -6.72 -2.08
CA HIS A 94 -15.41 -7.04 -1.39
C HIS A 94 -16.63 -6.72 -2.27
N PRO A 95 -16.87 -7.49 -3.34
CA PRO A 95 -17.97 -7.22 -4.28
C PRO A 95 -19.37 -7.31 -3.64
N ASN A 96 -19.47 -8.00 -2.49
CA ASN A 96 -20.74 -8.23 -1.78
C ASN A 96 -20.92 -7.38 -0.51
N GLY A 97 -20.01 -6.44 -0.21
CA GLY A 97 -20.21 -5.43 0.84
C GLY A 97 -20.49 -5.94 2.26
N ILE A 98 -20.14 -7.19 2.59
CA ILE A 98 -20.31 -7.71 3.96
C ILE A 98 -19.08 -7.29 4.77
N TYR A 99 -19.24 -6.18 5.50
CA TYR A 99 -18.37 -5.79 6.60
C TYR A 99 -18.97 -6.41 7.87
N ARG A 100 -18.29 -7.37 8.48
CA ARG A 100 -18.54 -7.76 9.87
C ARG A 100 -17.26 -7.60 10.65
#